data_AF-A0A9C6SFY6-F1
#
_entry.id   AF-A0A9C6SFY6-F1
#
_cell.length_a   1.000
_cell.length_b   1.000
_cell.length_c   1.000
_cell.angle_alpha   90.00
_cell.angle_beta   90.00
_cell.angle_gamma   90.00
#
_symmetry.space_group_name_H-M   'P 1'
#
loop_
_entity.id
_entity.type
_entity.pdbx_description
1 polymer ?
#
loop_
_entity_poly.entity_id
_entity_poly.type
_entity_poly.pdbx_seq_one_letter_code
_entity_poly.pdbx_strand_id
1 'polypeptide(L)'
;MHEIHVISIDSSQTARSDKSRTDVLVGRHKIRKMQILKEIRYFRKSVKLLIPKLAFARVVKEIMIDLFPRSDVTRVQPSALEALQEAAEAYLVQFFEDCVLLSQHGKRVTLQIQDMILMRRLRGRDDIINK
;
A
#
# COMPACT_ATOMS: atom_id res chain seq x y z
N MET A 1 21.62 60.29 58.16
CA MET A 1 21.45 58.99 58.84
C MET A 1 20.66 58.08 57.90
N HIS A 2 21.31 56.97 57.53
CA HIS A 2 20.77 55.69 57.01
C HIS A 2 19.98 55.65 55.68
N GLU A 3 20.63 55.08 54.64
CA GLU A 3 20.35 53.75 54.02
C GLU A 3 18.87 53.33 53.87
N ILE A 4 18.32 52.75 52.79
CA ILE A 4 18.72 51.86 51.68
C ILE A 4 17.40 51.71 50.84
N HIS A 5 17.34 51.55 49.51
CA HIS A 5 17.31 50.23 48.87
C HIS A 5 17.41 50.32 47.33
N VAL A 6 18.33 49.50 46.82
CA VAL A 6 18.65 49.16 45.43
C VAL A 6 17.51 48.39 44.78
N ILE A 7 17.19 48.67 43.51
CA ILE A 7 16.84 47.61 42.54
C ILE A 7 17.52 47.92 41.20
N SER A 8 18.52 47.11 40.90
CA SER A 8 19.11 46.91 39.58
C SER A 8 18.11 46.16 38.69
N ILE A 9 17.91 46.61 37.45
CA ILE A 9 17.41 45.76 36.37
C ILE A 9 18.32 45.96 35.16
N ASP A 10 19.30 45.08 35.07
CA ASP A 10 19.97 44.71 33.83
C ASP A 10 19.01 43.86 33.00
N SER A 11 18.87 44.14 31.71
CA SER A 11 18.28 43.25 30.71
C SER A 11 18.66 43.70 29.30
N SER A 12 19.93 43.47 28.97
CA SER A 12 20.35 42.84 27.71
C SER A 12 19.34 42.90 26.55
N GLN A 13 19.62 43.78 25.57
CA GLN A 13 19.08 43.66 24.22
C GLN A 13 19.50 42.31 23.63
N THR A 14 18.58 41.35 23.63
CA THR A 14 18.71 40.13 22.83
C THR A 14 18.04 40.38 21.48
N ALA A 15 18.85 40.70 20.47
CA ALA A 15 18.43 40.70 19.07
C ALA A 15 18.07 39.26 18.67
N ARG A 16 16.79 38.89 18.82
CA ARG A 16 16.26 37.63 18.29
C ARG A 16 16.22 37.75 16.78
N SER A 17 17.01 36.92 16.08
CA SER A 17 16.88 36.78 14.63
C SER A 17 15.53 36.15 14.31
N ASP A 18 14.59 36.94 13.79
CA ASP A 18 13.37 36.43 13.17
C ASP A 18 13.75 35.69 11.89
N LYS A 19 14.03 34.39 12.02
CA LYS A 19 14.02 33.49 10.87
C LYS A 19 12.59 33.45 10.36
N SER A 20 12.35 34.09 9.22
CA SER A 20 11.07 34.00 8.52
C SER A 20 10.70 32.52 8.34
N ARG A 21 9.67 32.09 9.04
CA ARG A 21 9.09 30.76 8.92
C ARG A 21 8.41 30.72 7.56
N THR A 22 9.13 30.29 6.52
CA THR A 22 8.53 30.08 5.19
C THR A 22 7.50 28.97 5.34
N ASP A 23 6.23 29.32 5.39
CA ASP A 23 5.14 28.36 5.33
C ASP A 23 5.14 27.81 3.90
N VAL A 24 5.79 26.67 3.69
CA VAL A 24 5.80 26.00 2.39
C VAL A 24 4.38 25.49 2.17
N LEU A 25 3.55 26.29 1.50
CA LEU A 25 2.22 25.93 1.03
C LEU A 25 2.34 24.84 -0.05
N VAL A 26 2.59 23.61 0.38
CA VAL A 26 2.55 22.43 -0.48
C VAL A 26 1.07 22.13 -0.77
N GLY A 27 0.65 22.36 -2.01
CA GLY A 27 -0.73 22.07 -2.42
C GLY A 27 -1.16 20.64 -2.08
N ARG A 28 -2.42 20.48 -1.66
CA ARG A 28 -3.01 19.19 -1.20
C ARG A 28 -2.78 18.03 -2.17
N HIS A 29 -2.77 18.31 -3.48
CA HIS A 29 -2.47 17.33 -4.53
C HIS A 29 -1.03 16.79 -4.45
N LYS A 30 -0.04 17.67 -4.21
CA LYS A 30 1.37 17.30 -4.07
C LYS A 30 1.60 16.48 -2.80
N ILE A 31 0.91 16.80 -1.70
CA ILE A 31 0.94 16.01 -0.45
C ILE A 31 0.43 14.58 -0.69
N ARG A 32 -0.74 14.44 -1.34
CA ARG A 32 -1.32 13.11 -1.66
C ARG A 32 -0.41 12.29 -2.58
N LYS A 33 0.16 12.91 -3.62
CA LYS A 33 1.13 12.25 -4.50
C LYS A 33 2.36 11.77 -3.73
N MET A 34 2.86 12.57 -2.79
CA MET A 34 3.99 12.17 -1.93
C MET A 34 3.64 11.01 -0.99
N GLN A 35 2.42 10.95 -0.45
CA GLN A 35 1.95 9.83 0.37
C GLN A 35 1.88 8.53 -0.43
N ILE A 36 1.27 8.55 -1.61
CA ILE A 36 1.17 7.37 -2.50
C ILE A 36 2.57 6.85 -2.86
N LEU A 37 3.52 7.74 -3.18
CA LEU A 37 4.90 7.32 -3.49
C LEU A 37 5.62 6.71 -2.27
N LYS A 38 5.30 7.17 -1.05
CA LYS A 38 5.83 6.56 0.19
C LYS A 38 5.24 5.17 0.40
N GLU A 39 3.93 5.00 0.18
CA GLU A 39 3.25 3.71 0.27
C GLU A 39 3.83 2.71 -0.74
N ILE A 40 3.99 3.10 -2.01
CA ILE A 40 4.61 2.23 -3.04
C ILE A 40 6.01 1.77 -2.60
N ARG A 41 6.85 2.68 -2.10
CA ARG A 41 8.19 2.31 -1.62
C ARG A 41 8.15 1.39 -0.41
N TYR A 42 7.21 1.63 0.51
CA TYR A 42 7.03 0.78 1.69
C TYR A 42 6.61 -0.63 1.29
N PHE A 43 5.56 -0.77 0.46
CA PHE A 43 5.05 -2.08 0.04
C PHE A 43 6.03 -2.86 -0.81
N ARG A 44 6.81 -2.19 -1.68
CA ARG A 44 7.89 -2.85 -2.45
C ARG A 44 9.05 -3.35 -1.59
N LYS A 45 9.29 -2.74 -0.42
CA LYS A 45 10.35 -3.16 0.51
C LYS A 45 9.87 -4.26 1.46
N SER A 46 8.58 -4.28 1.79
CA SER A 46 7.99 -5.27 2.69
C SER A 46 7.59 -6.54 1.96
N VAL A 47 7.62 -7.68 2.66
CA VAL A 47 7.18 -9.00 2.14
C VAL A 47 5.99 -9.56 2.94
N LYS A 48 5.26 -8.69 3.64
CA LYS A 48 4.10 -9.11 4.44
C LYS A 48 2.90 -9.39 3.54
N LEU A 49 2.12 -10.42 3.90
CA LEU A 49 0.82 -10.68 3.28
C LEU A 49 -0.13 -9.49 3.48
N LEU A 50 -0.82 -9.11 2.42
CA LEU A 50 -1.68 -7.93 2.37
C LEU A 50 -3.16 -8.28 2.58
N ILE A 51 -3.58 -9.47 2.16
CA ILE A 51 -4.97 -9.92 2.32
C ILE A 51 -5.17 -10.44 3.75
N PRO A 52 -6.27 -10.06 4.44
CA PRO A 52 -6.56 -10.60 5.76
C PRO A 52 -6.71 -12.13 5.72
N LYS A 53 -5.89 -12.85 6.50
CA LYS A 53 -5.86 -14.33 6.53
C LYS A 53 -7.25 -14.97 6.71
N LEU A 54 -8.10 -14.39 7.58
CA LEU A 54 -9.45 -14.92 7.82
C LEU A 54 -10.37 -14.79 6.61
N ALA A 55 -10.30 -13.67 5.88
CA ALA A 55 -11.12 -13.46 4.68
C ALA A 55 -10.68 -14.44 3.58
N PHE A 56 -9.36 -14.59 3.39
CA PHE A 56 -8.80 -15.56 2.47
C PHE A 56 -9.19 -17.00 2.82
N ALA A 57 -9.10 -17.38 4.10
CA ALA A 57 -9.49 -18.71 4.58
C ALA A 57 -10.95 -19.05 4.27
N ARG A 58 -11.86 -18.08 4.38
CA ARG A 58 -13.29 -18.27 4.08
C ARG A 58 -13.51 -18.56 2.60
N VAL A 59 -12.89 -17.77 1.72
CA VAL A 59 -12.98 -17.96 0.27
C VAL A 59 -12.40 -19.31 -0.16
N VAL A 60 -11.24 -19.69 0.39
CA VAL A 60 -10.63 -21.00 0.09
C VAL A 60 -11.57 -22.14 0.49
N LYS A 61 -12.20 -22.06 1.68
CA LYS A 61 -13.16 -23.07 2.14
C LYS A 61 -14.42 -23.13 1.28
N GLU A 62 -14.95 -21.99 0.88
CA GLU A 62 -16.10 -21.90 -0.03
C GLU A 62 -15.80 -22.62 -1.35
N ILE A 63 -14.67 -22.29 -1.99
CA ILE A 63 -14.22 -22.94 -3.22
C ILE A 63 -13.98 -24.44 -3.02
N MET A 64 -13.39 -24.86 -1.89
CA MET A 64 -13.16 -26.28 -1.61
C MET A 64 -14.47 -27.07 -1.49
N ILE A 65 -15.51 -26.50 -0.86
CA ILE A 65 -16.82 -27.14 -0.74
C ILE A 65 -17.48 -27.26 -2.12
N ASP A 66 -17.38 -26.22 -2.95
CA ASP A 66 -17.94 -26.22 -4.30
C ASP A 66 -17.25 -27.24 -5.22
N LEU A 67 -15.91 -27.36 -5.12
CA LEU A 67 -15.13 -28.30 -5.92
C LEU A 67 -15.27 -29.76 -5.44
N PHE A 68 -15.43 -29.97 -4.14
CA PHE A 68 -15.46 -31.31 -3.53
C PHE A 68 -16.70 -31.52 -2.65
N PRO A 69 -17.91 -31.51 -3.24
CA PRO A 69 -19.18 -31.50 -2.49
C PRO A 69 -19.46 -32.78 -1.69
N ARG A 70 -18.73 -33.88 -1.96
CA ARG A 70 -18.86 -35.16 -1.27
C ARG A 70 -17.70 -35.46 -0.31
N SER A 71 -16.78 -34.52 -0.14
CA SER A 71 -15.64 -34.71 0.73
C SER A 71 -15.95 -34.22 2.15
N ASP A 72 -15.59 -35.02 3.15
CA ASP A 72 -15.69 -34.63 4.57
C ASP A 72 -14.53 -33.71 5.01
N VAL A 73 -13.77 -33.16 4.05
CA VAL A 73 -12.55 -32.38 4.31
C VAL A 73 -12.93 -30.97 4.72
N THR A 74 -13.16 -30.79 6.02
CA THR A 74 -13.53 -29.51 6.64
C THR A 74 -12.34 -28.72 7.18
N ARG A 75 -11.17 -29.36 7.28
CA ARG A 75 -9.96 -28.81 7.91
C ARG A 75 -8.85 -28.64 6.88
N VAL A 76 -8.24 -27.47 6.88
CA VAL A 76 -7.09 -27.12 6.05
C VAL A 76 -5.91 -26.85 6.97
N GLN A 77 -4.74 -27.37 6.62
CA GLN A 77 -3.52 -27.12 7.37
C GLN A 77 -3.15 -25.62 7.30
N PRO A 78 -2.73 -24.98 8.41
CA PRO A 78 -2.38 -23.56 8.41
C PRO A 78 -1.29 -23.21 7.38
N SER A 79 -0.24 -24.03 7.28
CA SER A 79 0.85 -23.84 6.32
C SER A 79 0.41 -23.97 4.86
N ALA A 80 -0.56 -24.85 4.58
CA ALA A 80 -1.12 -24.98 3.24
C ALA A 80 -1.92 -23.73 2.86
N LEU A 81 -2.66 -23.15 3.81
CA LEU A 81 -3.38 -21.90 3.58
C LEU A 81 -2.43 -20.73 3.36
N GLU A 82 -1.34 -20.65 4.12
CA GLU A 82 -0.30 -19.63 3.94
C GLU A 82 0.38 -19.74 2.57
N ALA A 83 0.78 -20.95 2.15
CA ALA A 83 1.37 -21.18 0.83
C ALA A 83 0.40 -20.78 -0.31
N LEU A 84 -0.88 -21.11 -0.18
CA LEU A 84 -1.90 -20.73 -1.17
C LEU A 84 -2.07 -19.20 -1.22
N GLN A 85 -2.02 -18.54 -0.06
CA GLN A 85 -2.10 -17.08 0.01
C GLN A 85 -0.87 -16.41 -0.61
N GLU A 86 0.33 -16.89 -0.30
CA GLU A 86 1.58 -16.38 -0.91
C GLU A 86 1.55 -16.48 -2.43
N ALA A 87 1.17 -17.65 -2.96
CA ALA A 87 1.07 -17.85 -4.41
C ALA A 87 0.02 -16.94 -5.06
N ALA A 88 -1.16 -16.80 -4.43
CA ALA A 88 -2.23 -15.95 -4.94
C ALA A 88 -1.84 -14.47 -4.95
N GLU A 89 -1.26 -13.96 -3.86
CA GLU A 89 -0.82 -12.57 -3.79
C GLU A 89 0.33 -12.28 -4.76
N ALA A 90 1.32 -13.19 -4.87
CA ALA A 90 2.41 -13.05 -5.83
C ALA A 90 1.89 -12.98 -7.28
N TYR A 91 0.96 -13.85 -7.65
CA TYR A 91 0.33 -13.83 -8.96
C TYR A 91 -0.40 -12.51 -9.22
N LEU A 92 -1.21 -12.03 -8.26
CA LEU A 92 -1.98 -10.80 -8.42
C LEU A 92 -1.07 -9.57 -8.56
N VAL A 93 0.02 -9.50 -7.78
CA VAL A 93 1.00 -8.41 -7.90
C VAL A 93 1.61 -8.40 -9.30
N GLN A 94 2.10 -9.54 -9.79
CA GLN A 94 2.69 -9.63 -11.13
C GLN A 94 1.65 -9.30 -12.23
N PHE A 95 0.41 -9.78 -12.08
CA PHE A 95 -0.66 -9.46 -13.02
C PHE A 95 -0.98 -7.97 -13.06
N PHE A 96 -1.02 -7.28 -11.92
CA PHE A 96 -1.24 -5.84 -11.87
C PHE A 96 -0.04 -5.04 -12.39
N GLU A 97 1.20 -5.50 -12.19
CA GLU A 97 2.38 -4.88 -12.78
C GLU A 97 2.28 -4.84 -14.31
N ASP A 98 1.89 -5.96 -14.93
CA ASP A 98 1.67 -6.02 -16.38
C ASP A 98 0.50 -5.13 -16.83
N CYS A 99 -0.60 -5.12 -16.08
CA CYS A 99 -1.73 -4.25 -16.39
C CYS A 99 -1.35 -2.77 -16.32
N VAL A 100 -0.45 -2.38 -15.41
CA VAL A 100 0.04 -1.00 -15.32
C VAL A 100 0.80 -0.63 -16.60
N LEU A 101 1.60 -1.53 -17.17
CA LEU A 101 2.28 -1.29 -18.45
C LEU A 101 1.27 -1.04 -19.59
N LEU A 102 0.15 -1.78 -19.63
CA LEU A 102 -0.91 -1.52 -20.61
C LEU A 102 -1.59 -0.16 -20.40
N SER A 103 -1.86 0.22 -19.15
CA SER A 103 -2.44 1.54 -18.87
C SER A 103 -1.53 2.68 -19.33
N GLN A 104 -0.22 2.53 -19.15
CA GLN A 104 0.80 3.47 -19.63
C GLN A 104 0.91 3.47 -21.15
N HIS A 105 0.81 2.31 -21.81
CA HIS A 105 0.74 2.19 -23.26
C HIS A 105 -0.45 2.99 -23.83
N GLY A 106 -1.58 2.97 -23.13
CA GLY A 106 -2.76 3.80 -23.41
C GLY A 106 -2.64 5.28 -22.98
N LYS A 107 -1.46 5.76 -22.58
CA LYS A 107 -1.20 7.13 -22.05
C LYS A 107 -2.05 7.50 -20.83
N ARG A 108 -2.51 6.51 -20.05
CA ARG A 108 -3.26 6.68 -18.81
C ARG A 108 -2.39 6.37 -17.60
N VAL A 109 -2.80 6.89 -16.45
CA VAL A 109 -2.20 6.57 -15.13
C VAL A 109 -3.13 5.67 -14.31
N THR A 110 -4.43 5.68 -14.63
CA THR A 110 -5.46 4.89 -13.95
C THR A 110 -5.64 3.56 -14.67
N LEU A 111 -5.50 2.46 -13.91
CA LEU A 111 -5.85 1.11 -14.36
C LEU A 111 -7.35 1.01 -14.64
N GLN A 112 -7.69 0.35 -15.75
CA GLN A 112 -9.07 0.09 -16.14
C GLN A 112 -9.33 -1.40 -16.36
N ILE A 113 -10.61 -1.77 -16.40
CA ILE A 113 -11.03 -3.15 -16.64
C ILE A 113 -10.56 -3.63 -18.02
N GLN A 114 -10.51 -2.75 -19.03
CA GLN A 114 -10.00 -3.11 -20.35
C GLN A 114 -8.53 -3.56 -20.31
N ASP A 115 -7.71 -2.96 -19.44
CA ASP A 115 -6.29 -3.34 -19.30
C ASP A 115 -6.18 -4.78 -18.75
N MET A 116 -7.01 -5.14 -17.78
CA MET A 116 -7.03 -6.50 -17.21
C MET A 116 -7.55 -7.54 -18.21
N ILE A 117 -8.62 -7.22 -18.95
CA ILE A 117 -9.17 -8.10 -19.98
C ILE A 117 -8.12 -8.32 -21.09
N LEU A 118 -7.46 -7.25 -21.53
CA LEU A 118 -6.41 -7.33 -22.54
C LEU A 118 -5.20 -8.13 -22.04
N MET A 119 -4.74 -7.90 -20.81
CA MET A 119 -3.64 -8.69 -20.23
C MET A 119 -3.96 -10.17 -20.19
N ARG A 120 -5.18 -10.55 -19.76
CA ARG A 120 -5.60 -11.96 -19.79
C ARG A 120 -5.52 -12.54 -21.20
N ARG A 121 -5.99 -11.80 -22.21
CA ARG A 121 -5.89 -12.25 -23.61
C ARG A 121 -4.45 -12.40 -24.09
N LEU A 122 -3.56 -11.47 -23.70
CA LEU A 122 -2.15 -11.46 -24.10
C LEU A 122 -1.32 -12.56 -23.44
N ARG A 123 -1.61 -12.91 -22.18
CA ARG A 123 -0.94 -14.04 -21.50
C ARG A 123 -1.27 -15.41 -22.13
N GLY A 124 -2.29 -15.46 -23.00
CA GLY A 124 -2.65 -16.65 -23.76
C GLY A 124 -3.41 -17.70 -22.93
N ARG A 125 -3.83 -18.78 -23.59
CA ARG A 125 -4.62 -19.86 -22.96
C ARG A 125 -3.84 -20.67 -21.92
N ASP A 126 -2.51 -20.57 -21.93
CA ASP A 126 -1.65 -21.31 -21.00
C ASP A 126 -1.52 -20.60 -19.64
N ASP A 127 -2.01 -19.37 -19.51
CA ASP A 127 -2.05 -18.66 -18.23
C ASP A 127 -2.99 -19.36 -17.24
N ILE A 128 -2.63 -19.31 -15.96
CA ILE A 128 -3.31 -20.01 -14.86
C ILE A 128 -4.79 -19.60 -14.77
N ILE A 129 -5.15 -18.39 -15.19
CA ILE A 129 -6.52 -17.86 -15.18
C ILE A 129 -7.35 -18.28 -16.41
N ASN A 130 -6.71 -18.57 -17.54
CA ASN A 130 -7.41 -18.79 -18.81
C ASN A 130 -7.66 -20.28 -19.13
N LYS A 131 -7.27 -21.17 -18.23
CA LYS A 131 -7.59 -22.60 -18.30
C LYS A 131 -8.98 -22.90 -17.79
#